data_AF-A0AAD9EDC1-F1
#
_entry.id   AF-A0AAD9EDC1-F1
#
_cell.length_a   1.000
_cell.length_b   1.000
_cell.length_c   1.000
_cell.angle_alpha   90.00
_cell.angle_beta   90.00
_cell.angle_gamma   90.00
#
_symmetry.space_group_name_H-M   'P 1'
#
loop_
_entity.id
_entity.type
_entity.pdbx_description
1 polymer ?
#
loop_
_entity_poly.entity_id
_entity_poly.type
_entity_poly.pdbx_seq_one_letter_code
_entity_poly.pdbx_strand_id
1 'polypeptide(L)'
;MVQPSHAQSSGTASAPMMVDHDRGYDDKQEGVEVSGREINPASDSITSRYQERPDPVEDLKERLSQWGESSVYAGYSDDEEQGSEHELLLDPNLPEEYDSRVQKAATTPTEEVDDELAMKAEEEEDSPYPEVRAAVRNYDEDVPCNTIRAWTIGLLLVTVGASMNTLFSLRQPSIGLGPLIAQIIAWPMGHGWAKVMPTKQFKTFGIKWSLNPGPFNVKEHSIIVVMAGVSFSVAYATDIILAQLVFYKQDFGILFQLLLTISTQSLGYGIAGIMRKFLVYPAAMIWPGNLVSVTLMNAMYEKNDRPDPSFIGGSMPRYKWFSIIVLASFCYYWIPGFLAQFLSIMAFATWIAPNNVIVNQLFGGTSGLSLLPLTLDWTQISGFVGSPLIPPWHAIANTLIGVVTFFLIGASAFHYSGVWYAQYLPMSDSGTYDNTGSPYNTSRILTPQLTLNEEAYKAYSPLFISTTFAISYGLSFAAIASLIVYTYLHNGKQIWAQYRGSTKEKPDIHMKLMKKYKEAPTWWYMGLFVIMLGVGFVAVLAYPTNLSWWAFLLAVVISFSFSLPIGIIQAITNNQIGLNVLTEFIYGYIQPGRPLALMM
;
A
#
# COMPACT_ATOMS: atom_id res chain seq x y z
N MET A 1 32.13 -47.26 -10.53
CA MET A 1 31.90 -48.04 -11.78
C MET A 1 30.91 -47.25 -12.61
N VAL A 2 31.17 -46.82 -13.85
CA VAL A 2 32.38 -46.92 -14.68
C VAL A 2 32.60 -45.57 -15.40
N GLN A 3 33.75 -44.96 -15.10
CA GLN A 3 34.63 -44.10 -15.92
C GLN A 3 34.12 -42.89 -16.76
N PRO A 4 35.04 -41.94 -17.10
CA PRO A 4 34.71 -40.56 -17.46
C PRO A 4 35.38 -40.13 -18.80
N SER A 5 35.82 -38.86 -18.91
CA SER A 5 36.67 -38.29 -19.99
C SER A 5 35.93 -38.08 -21.35
N HIS A 6 36.34 -37.22 -22.31
CA HIS A 6 37.27 -36.09 -22.44
C HIS A 6 36.94 -35.40 -23.80
N ALA A 7 37.36 -34.18 -24.17
CA ALA A 7 37.81 -32.97 -23.48
C ALA A 7 38.10 -31.87 -24.55
N GLN A 8 38.06 -30.58 -24.18
CA GLN A 8 38.73 -29.46 -24.89
C GLN A 8 38.26 -29.18 -26.35
N SER A 9 38.58 -28.06 -27.02
CA SER A 9 38.88 -26.66 -26.65
C SER A 9 39.00 -25.83 -27.94
N SER A 10 38.98 -24.48 -27.85
CA SER A 10 39.36 -23.52 -28.93
C SER A 10 38.51 -23.52 -30.22
N GLY A 11 38.39 -22.41 -30.97
CA GLY A 11 38.87 -21.04 -30.75
C GLY A 11 38.69 -20.18 -32.02
N THR A 12 38.83 -18.85 -31.90
CA THR A 12 39.14 -17.86 -32.97
C THR A 12 38.30 -17.89 -34.28
N ALA A 13 37.39 -16.95 -34.54
CA ALA A 13 37.63 -15.55 -34.97
C ALA A 13 37.52 -15.33 -36.50
N SER A 14 37.38 -14.06 -36.92
CA SER A 14 37.33 -13.50 -38.28
C SER A 14 35.98 -13.48 -39.04
N ALA A 15 35.68 -12.29 -39.57
CA ALA A 15 34.71 -11.99 -40.64
C ALA A 15 35.54 -11.58 -41.90
N PRO A 16 35.00 -10.93 -42.95
CA PRO A 16 33.65 -10.93 -43.57
C PRO A 16 33.72 -11.30 -45.09
N MET A 17 32.58 -11.45 -45.81
CA MET A 17 32.50 -11.00 -47.22
C MET A 17 31.08 -10.91 -47.81
N MET A 18 30.94 -10.03 -48.81
CA MET A 18 29.79 -9.80 -49.69
C MET A 18 29.55 -10.96 -50.68
N VAL A 19 28.32 -11.07 -51.18
CA VAL A 19 28.02 -11.46 -52.58
C VAL A 19 26.81 -10.65 -53.06
N ASP A 20 26.96 -9.92 -54.17
CA ASP A 20 25.91 -9.19 -54.88
C ASP A 20 24.96 -10.11 -55.66
N HIS A 21 23.79 -9.58 -56.06
CA HIS A 21 23.21 -9.99 -57.35
C HIS A 21 22.40 -8.88 -58.05
N ASP A 22 22.86 -8.53 -59.26
CA ASP A 22 22.33 -7.50 -60.16
C ASP A 22 20.94 -7.76 -60.77
N ARG A 23 20.26 -6.63 -61.11
CA ARG A 23 19.44 -6.28 -62.30
C ARG A 23 18.65 -5.00 -61.93
N GLY A 24 18.82 -3.80 -62.52
CA GLY A 24 19.03 -3.40 -63.94
C GLY A 24 17.67 -3.03 -64.58
N TYR A 25 17.47 -1.96 -65.35
CA TYR A 25 18.32 -0.84 -65.83
C TYR A 25 17.40 0.29 -66.43
N ASP A 26 17.97 1.38 -66.97
CA ASP A 26 17.35 2.54 -67.71
C ASP A 26 16.47 3.54 -66.90
N ASP A 27 16.71 4.86 -66.73
CA ASP A 27 17.67 5.91 -67.19
C ASP A 27 17.09 7.03 -68.10
N LYS A 28 17.65 8.26 -67.95
CA LYS A 28 17.55 9.49 -68.79
C LYS A 28 16.35 10.45 -68.60
N GLN A 29 16.50 11.80 -68.69
CA GLN A 29 17.70 12.67 -68.75
C GLN A 29 17.39 14.13 -68.30
N GLU A 30 18.45 14.94 -68.15
CA GLU A 30 18.48 16.35 -67.70
C GLU A 30 17.92 17.37 -68.72
N GLY A 31 17.68 18.62 -68.27
CA GLY A 31 17.53 19.78 -69.16
C GLY A 31 17.18 21.11 -68.46
N VAL A 32 18.10 22.08 -68.50
CA VAL A 32 17.91 23.47 -68.02
C VAL A 32 17.83 24.41 -69.23
N GLU A 33 16.86 25.33 -69.29
CA GLU A 33 17.07 26.69 -69.85
C GLU A 33 15.94 27.70 -69.57
N VAL A 34 16.17 28.97 -69.96
CA VAL A 34 15.51 30.20 -69.49
C VAL A 34 14.71 30.88 -70.63
N SER A 35 13.85 31.86 -70.28
CA SER A 35 13.07 32.78 -71.15
C SER A 35 11.64 32.31 -71.47
N GLY A 36 10.60 33.14 -71.55
CA GLY A 36 10.51 34.59 -71.30
C GLY A 36 9.47 35.26 -72.19
N ARG A 37 8.46 35.92 -71.58
CA ARG A 37 7.39 36.75 -72.20
C ARG A 37 6.46 36.07 -73.24
N GLU A 38 5.15 36.21 -73.03
CA GLU A 38 4.33 37.09 -73.87
C GLU A 38 3.00 37.51 -73.19
N ILE A 39 2.34 38.52 -73.77
CA ILE A 39 1.18 39.25 -73.24
C ILE A 39 0.13 39.34 -74.34
N ASN A 40 -1.16 39.09 -74.06
CA ASN A 40 -2.29 39.89 -74.59
C ASN A 40 -3.67 39.48 -73.98
N PRO A 41 -4.72 40.33 -74.09
CA PRO A 41 -5.74 40.47 -73.04
C PRO A 41 -7.20 40.41 -73.57
N ALA A 42 -8.13 41.06 -72.84
CA ALA A 42 -9.57 41.26 -73.08
C ALA A 42 -10.49 40.13 -72.53
N SER A 43 -11.68 40.40 -71.95
CA SER A 43 -12.39 41.68 -71.75
C SER A 43 -13.33 41.67 -70.52
N ASP A 44 -13.34 42.78 -69.78
CA ASP A 44 -14.46 43.43 -69.07
C ASP A 44 -15.65 42.62 -68.50
N SER A 45 -15.87 42.78 -67.18
CA SER A 45 -16.97 43.66 -66.74
C SER A 45 -16.80 44.10 -65.28
N ILE A 46 -16.91 45.41 -65.05
CA ILE A 46 -16.85 46.02 -63.71
C ILE A 46 -18.26 46.12 -63.14
N THR A 47 -18.49 45.57 -61.95
CA THR A 47 -19.55 46.04 -61.05
C THR A 47 -18.99 46.24 -59.66
N SER A 48 -18.91 47.50 -59.23
CA SER A 48 -18.53 47.88 -57.88
C SER A 48 -19.61 47.47 -56.87
N ARG A 49 -19.22 46.72 -55.84
CA ARG A 49 -19.90 46.78 -54.54
C ARG A 49 -18.90 47.26 -53.49
N TYR A 50 -19.26 48.35 -52.82
CA TYR A 50 -18.75 48.59 -51.48
C TYR A 50 -19.15 47.38 -50.61
N GLN A 51 -18.18 46.75 -49.96
CA GLN A 51 -18.45 45.88 -48.83
C GLN A 51 -18.11 46.69 -47.58
N GLU A 52 -19.08 46.85 -46.70
CA GLU A 52 -19.00 47.75 -45.55
C GLU A 52 -17.96 47.26 -44.54
N ARG A 53 -17.36 48.19 -43.79
CA ARG A 53 -16.65 47.81 -42.55
C ARG A 53 -17.71 47.28 -41.58
N PRO A 54 -17.46 46.15 -40.87
CA PRO A 54 -18.38 45.68 -39.84
C PRO A 54 -18.58 46.77 -38.78
N ASP A 55 -19.76 46.78 -38.15
CA ASP A 55 -20.08 47.69 -37.06
C ASP A 55 -19.02 47.52 -35.96
N PRO A 56 -18.37 48.58 -35.44
CA PRO A 56 -17.39 48.45 -34.38
C PRO A 56 -17.93 47.78 -33.11
N VAL A 57 -19.25 47.70 -32.92
CA VAL A 57 -19.88 46.92 -31.83
C VAL A 57 -19.92 45.42 -32.15
N GLU A 58 -19.99 45.02 -33.42
CA GLU A 58 -19.91 43.61 -33.84
C GLU A 58 -18.46 43.11 -33.88
N ASP A 59 -17.50 43.89 -34.39
CA ASP A 59 -16.06 43.56 -34.29
C ASP A 59 -15.62 43.46 -32.81
N LEU A 60 -16.14 44.31 -31.92
CA LEU A 60 -15.89 44.19 -30.49
C LEU A 60 -16.55 42.94 -29.88
N LYS A 61 -17.73 42.52 -30.34
CA LYS A 61 -18.37 41.27 -29.90
C LYS A 61 -17.62 40.04 -30.38
N GLU A 62 -17.15 40.03 -31.63
CA GLU A 62 -16.37 38.94 -32.21
C GLU A 62 -15.01 38.80 -31.52
N ARG A 63 -14.35 39.92 -31.23
CA ARG A 63 -13.15 39.98 -30.38
C ARG A 63 -13.41 39.54 -28.94
N LEU A 64 -14.57 39.86 -28.36
CA LEU A 64 -14.95 39.42 -27.00
C LEU A 64 -15.33 37.92 -26.96
N SER A 65 -15.93 37.35 -28.01
CA SER A 65 -16.14 35.89 -28.09
C SER A 65 -14.82 35.15 -28.25
N GLN A 66 -13.90 35.66 -29.09
CA GLN A 66 -12.54 35.12 -29.18
C GLN A 66 -11.76 35.26 -27.86
N TRP A 67 -12.01 36.31 -27.06
CA TRP A 67 -11.42 36.46 -25.72
C TRP A 67 -11.99 35.44 -24.72
N GLY A 68 -13.26 35.04 -24.87
CA GLY A 68 -13.86 33.95 -24.11
C GLY A 68 -13.26 32.58 -24.45
N GLU A 69 -13.07 32.27 -25.73
CA GLU A 69 -12.55 30.96 -26.18
C GLU A 69 -11.02 30.83 -25.98
N SER A 70 -10.24 31.89 -26.21
CA SER A 70 -8.79 31.87 -25.96
C SER A 70 -8.41 31.73 -24.48
N SER A 71 -9.28 32.18 -23.57
CA SER A 71 -9.08 32.02 -22.12
C SER A 71 -9.29 30.58 -21.59
N VAL A 72 -9.82 29.66 -22.41
CA VAL A 72 -10.00 28.24 -22.04
C VAL A 72 -8.74 27.41 -22.30
N TYR A 73 -7.87 27.84 -23.22
CA TYR A 73 -6.62 27.16 -23.55
C TYR A 73 -5.35 27.88 -23.04
N ALA A 74 -5.40 29.20 -22.84
CA ALA A 74 -4.30 29.96 -22.24
C ALA A 74 -4.31 29.85 -20.70
N GLY A 75 -4.03 28.66 -20.15
CA GLY A 75 -4.15 28.37 -18.71
C GLY A 75 -3.18 27.34 -18.11
N TYR A 76 -2.39 26.65 -18.94
CA TYR A 76 -1.21 25.91 -18.50
C TYR A 76 0.02 26.82 -18.61
N SER A 77 0.75 26.96 -17.51
CA SER A 77 2.07 27.58 -17.50
C SER A 77 3.09 26.45 -17.58
N ASP A 78 3.87 26.39 -18.65
CA ASP A 78 4.85 25.32 -18.91
C ASP A 78 5.76 25.06 -17.68
N ASP A 79 6.14 26.12 -16.96
CA ASP A 79 6.94 26.05 -15.72
C ASP A 79 6.31 25.20 -14.59
N GLU A 80 4.96 25.13 -14.50
CA GLU A 80 4.25 24.32 -13.50
C GLU A 80 3.98 22.90 -14.01
N GLU A 81 3.74 22.72 -15.31
CA GLU A 81 3.53 21.40 -15.92
C GLU A 81 4.83 20.59 -15.90
N GLN A 82 5.95 21.21 -16.33
CA GLN A 82 7.30 20.69 -16.13
C GLN A 82 7.59 20.39 -14.66
N GLY A 83 7.13 21.23 -13.72
CA GLY A 83 7.29 20.98 -12.29
C GLY A 83 6.61 19.67 -11.83
N SER A 84 5.39 19.41 -12.32
CA SER A 84 4.64 18.19 -11.98
C SER A 84 5.19 16.94 -12.68
N GLU A 85 5.58 17.06 -13.94
CA GLU A 85 6.15 15.95 -14.72
C GLU A 85 7.56 15.61 -14.20
N HIS A 86 8.38 16.61 -13.86
CA HIS A 86 9.72 16.41 -13.30
C HIS A 86 9.72 15.90 -11.84
N GLU A 87 8.61 16.03 -11.11
CA GLU A 87 8.40 15.36 -9.81
C GLU A 87 7.91 13.90 -9.98
N LEU A 88 7.20 13.58 -11.07
CA LEU A 88 6.95 12.18 -11.47
C LEU A 88 8.27 11.47 -11.85
N LEU A 89 9.21 12.15 -12.54
CA LEU A 89 10.57 11.62 -12.81
C LEU A 89 11.40 11.26 -11.55
N LEU A 90 10.92 11.58 -10.34
CA LEU A 90 11.56 11.22 -9.07
C LEU A 90 10.86 10.06 -8.33
N ASP A 91 9.78 9.50 -8.88
CA ASP A 91 9.10 8.34 -8.31
C ASP A 91 9.82 7.03 -8.67
N PRO A 92 10.34 6.25 -7.69
CA PRO A 92 11.01 4.97 -7.95
C PRO A 92 10.08 3.85 -8.47
N ASN A 93 8.79 4.13 -8.70
CA ASN A 93 7.85 3.23 -9.37
C ASN A 93 7.59 3.58 -10.85
N LEU A 94 8.08 4.72 -11.35
CA LEU A 94 7.95 5.03 -12.78
C LEU A 94 9.07 4.35 -13.59
N PRO A 95 8.78 3.78 -14.78
CA PRO A 95 9.81 3.19 -15.62
C PRO A 95 10.69 4.25 -16.28
N GLU A 96 11.99 3.99 -16.39
CA GLU A 96 12.94 4.84 -17.15
C GLU A 96 12.50 5.06 -18.62
N GLU A 97 11.70 4.14 -19.19
CA GLU A 97 11.09 4.34 -20.51
C GLU A 97 10.08 5.49 -20.55
N TYR A 98 9.32 5.73 -19.47
CA TYR A 98 8.36 6.82 -19.37
C TYR A 98 9.09 8.17 -19.42
N ASP A 99 10.15 8.32 -18.61
CA ASP A 99 11.04 9.48 -18.61
C ASP A 99 11.58 9.76 -20.03
N SER A 100 11.98 8.71 -20.75
CA SER A 100 12.50 8.81 -22.11
C SER A 100 11.43 9.19 -23.16
N ARG A 101 10.16 8.85 -22.93
CA ARG A 101 9.03 9.21 -23.81
C ARG A 101 8.64 10.67 -23.60
N VAL A 102 8.51 11.10 -22.34
CA VAL A 102 8.22 12.49 -21.96
C VAL A 102 9.34 13.43 -22.45
N GLN A 103 10.61 13.07 -22.25
CA GLN A 103 11.74 13.87 -22.76
C GLN A 103 11.79 13.94 -24.29
N LYS A 104 11.39 12.88 -25.00
CA LYS A 104 11.26 12.92 -26.47
C LYS A 104 10.10 13.83 -26.90
N ALA A 105 8.91 13.66 -26.31
CA ALA A 105 7.76 14.52 -26.60
C ALA A 105 8.08 16.01 -26.37
N ALA A 106 8.85 16.34 -25.34
CA ALA A 106 9.31 17.71 -25.06
C ALA A 106 10.41 18.23 -26.00
N THR A 107 10.97 17.41 -26.90
CA THR A 107 12.08 17.80 -27.81
C THR A 107 11.79 17.60 -29.31
N THR A 108 10.64 17.05 -29.68
CA THR A 108 10.22 16.86 -31.07
C THR A 108 9.76 18.18 -31.73
N PRO A 109 10.13 18.48 -33.00
CA PRO A 109 9.64 19.67 -33.71
C PRO A 109 8.17 19.56 -34.15
N THR A 110 7.52 20.72 -34.31
CA THR A 110 6.09 20.93 -34.62
C THR A 110 5.56 20.40 -35.98
N GLU A 111 6.20 19.41 -36.60
CA GLU A 111 5.69 18.72 -37.80
C GLU A 111 5.24 17.28 -37.53
N GLU A 112 5.59 16.68 -36.38
CA GLU A 112 5.13 15.33 -35.95
C GLU A 112 3.94 15.39 -34.95
N VAL A 113 3.15 16.47 -35.00
CA VAL A 113 2.10 16.80 -34.01
C VAL A 113 0.98 15.74 -33.95
N ASP A 114 0.68 15.03 -35.04
CA ASP A 114 -0.32 13.97 -35.04
C ASP A 114 0.12 12.74 -34.20
N ASP A 115 1.41 12.37 -34.24
CA ASP A 115 1.94 11.29 -33.40
C ASP A 115 2.08 11.74 -31.93
N GLU A 116 2.42 13.02 -31.68
CA GLU A 116 2.43 13.60 -30.34
C GLU A 116 1.02 13.64 -29.71
N LEU A 117 0.00 14.00 -30.51
CA LEU A 117 -1.40 13.97 -30.09
C LEU A 117 -1.90 12.53 -29.88
N ALA A 118 -1.49 11.58 -30.71
CA ALA A 118 -1.82 10.17 -30.53
C ALA A 118 -1.19 9.58 -29.25
N MET A 119 0.09 9.87 -28.99
CA MET A 119 0.75 9.48 -27.74
C MET A 119 0.10 10.12 -26.51
N LYS A 120 -0.20 11.43 -26.55
CA LYS A 120 -0.93 12.12 -25.48
C LYS A 120 -2.34 11.57 -25.28
N ALA A 121 -3.01 11.11 -26.34
CA ALA A 121 -4.32 10.46 -26.24
C ALA A 121 -4.22 9.06 -25.59
N GLU A 122 -3.24 8.23 -25.97
CA GLU A 122 -3.00 6.94 -25.31
C GLU A 122 -2.59 7.12 -23.82
N GLU A 123 -1.80 8.15 -23.49
CA GLU A 123 -1.45 8.52 -22.12
C GLU A 123 -2.62 9.14 -21.34
N GLU A 124 -3.65 9.67 -22.02
CA GLU A 124 -4.87 10.15 -21.37
C GLU A 124 -5.91 9.04 -21.10
N GLU A 125 -5.85 7.92 -21.82
CA GLU A 125 -6.75 6.77 -21.69
C GLU A 125 -6.22 5.67 -20.74
N ASP A 126 -4.93 5.64 -20.42
CA ASP A 126 -4.31 4.68 -19.50
C ASP A 126 -3.61 5.36 -18.30
N SER A 127 -3.34 4.60 -17.24
CA SER A 127 -2.60 5.11 -16.07
C SER A 127 -1.09 5.20 -16.37
N PRO A 128 -0.33 6.19 -15.85
CA PRO A 128 1.11 6.29 -16.12
C PRO A 128 1.93 5.11 -15.57
N TYR A 129 1.42 4.41 -14.55
CA TYR A 129 2.10 3.27 -13.92
C TYR A 129 1.75 1.93 -14.60
N PRO A 130 2.73 1.18 -15.17
CA PRO A 130 2.45 -0.09 -15.85
C PRO A 130 1.80 -1.16 -14.96
N GLU A 131 2.13 -1.18 -13.67
CA GLU A 131 1.54 -2.08 -12.68
C GLU A 131 0.04 -1.82 -12.52
N VAL A 132 -0.37 -0.54 -12.57
CA VAL A 132 -1.77 -0.12 -12.52
C VAL A 132 -2.47 -0.49 -13.82
N ARG A 133 -1.88 -0.18 -14.99
CA ARG A 133 -2.41 -0.58 -16.32
C ARG A 133 -2.62 -2.09 -16.44
N ALA A 134 -1.68 -2.89 -15.94
CA ALA A 134 -1.77 -4.34 -15.98
C ALA A 134 -2.80 -4.91 -14.98
N ALA A 135 -3.06 -4.19 -13.88
CA ALA A 135 -3.95 -4.65 -12.81
C ALA A 135 -5.40 -4.19 -12.96
N VAL A 136 -5.62 -2.96 -13.42
CA VAL A 136 -6.89 -2.23 -13.36
C VAL A 136 -7.36 -1.90 -14.78
N ARG A 137 -8.66 -2.07 -15.04
CA ARG A 137 -9.25 -1.76 -16.36
C ARG A 137 -9.46 -0.25 -16.50
N ASN A 138 -9.23 0.26 -17.70
CA ASN A 138 -9.45 1.67 -18.08
C ASN A 138 -10.92 2.01 -18.42
N TYR A 139 -11.87 1.13 -18.09
CA TYR A 139 -13.30 1.36 -18.29
C TYR A 139 -14.13 0.88 -17.09
N ASP A 140 -15.37 1.38 -16.97
CA ASP A 140 -16.29 1.05 -15.89
C ASP A 140 -17.69 0.63 -16.39
N GLU A 141 -18.32 -0.30 -15.66
CA GLU A 141 -19.62 -0.90 -16.00
C GLU A 141 -20.71 -0.50 -14.98
N ASP A 142 -21.87 -0.01 -15.43
CA ASP A 142 -22.99 0.38 -14.56
C ASP A 142 -23.77 -0.83 -13.99
N VAL A 143 -23.14 -1.57 -13.08
CA VAL A 143 -23.72 -2.72 -12.37
C VAL A 143 -24.11 -2.37 -10.92
N PRO A 144 -25.19 -2.97 -10.37
CA PRO A 144 -25.70 -2.62 -9.03
C PRO A 144 -24.74 -3.07 -7.93
N CYS A 145 -24.27 -2.14 -7.11
CA CYS A 145 -23.28 -2.38 -6.07
C CYS A 145 -23.90 -2.57 -4.66
N ASN A 146 -24.79 -1.67 -4.25
CA ASN A 146 -25.41 -1.66 -2.92
C ASN A 146 -26.61 -2.62 -2.86
N THR A 147 -26.36 -3.89 -2.52
CA THR A 147 -27.38 -4.95 -2.52
C THR A 147 -27.40 -5.68 -1.17
N ILE A 148 -28.57 -6.21 -0.79
CA ILE A 148 -28.69 -7.00 0.45
C ILE A 148 -27.74 -8.21 0.43
N ARG A 149 -27.56 -8.83 -0.74
CA ARG A 149 -26.60 -9.93 -0.97
C ARG A 149 -25.17 -9.52 -0.59
N ALA A 150 -24.72 -8.34 -1.00
CA ALA A 150 -23.38 -7.84 -0.65
C ALA A 150 -23.24 -7.63 0.86
N TRP A 151 -24.23 -6.99 1.49
CA TRP A 151 -24.21 -6.76 2.95
C TRP A 151 -24.29 -8.05 3.77
N THR A 152 -25.14 -9.01 3.41
CA THR A 152 -25.29 -10.26 4.19
C THR A 152 -24.05 -11.14 4.10
N ILE A 153 -23.47 -11.30 2.90
CA ILE A 153 -22.24 -12.07 2.71
C ILE A 153 -21.05 -11.34 3.35
N GLY A 154 -20.94 -10.03 3.15
CA GLY A 154 -19.88 -9.20 3.72
C GLY A 154 -19.86 -9.23 5.25
N LEU A 155 -20.97 -8.91 5.91
CA LEU A 155 -21.06 -8.92 7.38
C LEU A 155 -20.84 -10.30 7.99
N LEU A 156 -21.28 -11.37 7.31
CA LEU A 156 -21.02 -12.75 7.75
C LEU A 156 -19.53 -13.09 7.67
N LEU A 157 -18.87 -12.82 6.55
CA LEU A 157 -17.43 -13.06 6.38
C LEU A 157 -16.59 -12.20 7.31
N VAL A 158 -16.97 -10.93 7.51
CA VAL A 158 -16.37 -10.03 8.52
C VAL A 158 -16.45 -10.64 9.92
N THR A 159 -17.64 -11.06 10.35
CA THR A 159 -17.84 -11.61 11.71
C THR A 159 -17.00 -12.86 11.93
N VAL A 160 -16.97 -13.77 10.96
CA VAL A 160 -16.19 -15.02 11.05
C VAL A 160 -14.68 -14.74 10.97
N GLY A 161 -14.22 -13.97 9.97
CA GLY A 161 -12.81 -13.71 9.73
C GLY A 161 -12.13 -12.91 10.85
N ALA A 162 -12.77 -11.85 11.33
CA ALA A 162 -12.26 -11.05 12.45
C ALA A 162 -12.17 -11.87 13.75
N SER A 163 -13.18 -12.72 14.02
CA SER A 163 -13.18 -13.62 15.18
C SER A 163 -12.06 -14.67 15.09
N MET A 164 -11.83 -15.24 13.90
CA MET A 164 -10.73 -16.20 13.67
C MET A 164 -9.36 -15.53 13.83
N ASN A 165 -9.15 -14.33 13.28
CA ASN A 165 -7.87 -13.62 13.41
C ASN A 165 -7.59 -13.19 14.85
N THR A 166 -8.62 -12.78 15.61
CA THR A 166 -8.49 -12.47 17.04
C THR A 166 -8.15 -13.71 17.89
N LEU A 167 -8.56 -14.91 17.45
CA LEU A 167 -8.18 -16.16 18.10
C LEU A 167 -6.78 -16.64 17.67
N PHE A 168 -6.37 -16.40 16.42
CA PHE A 168 -5.07 -16.79 15.90
C PHE A 168 -3.92 -15.84 16.29
N SER A 169 -4.19 -14.57 16.65
CA SER A 169 -3.16 -13.66 17.18
C SER A 169 -2.58 -14.12 18.51
N LEU A 170 -3.33 -14.90 19.30
CA LEU A 170 -2.88 -15.51 20.55
C LEU A 170 -1.95 -16.73 20.34
N ARG A 171 -1.66 -17.11 19.09
CA ARG A 171 -0.78 -18.24 18.74
C ARG A 171 0.61 -17.74 18.35
N GLN A 172 1.64 -18.50 18.72
CA GLN A 172 3.00 -18.35 18.21
C GLN A 172 3.41 -19.60 17.38
N PRO A 173 3.90 -19.46 16.13
CA PRO A 173 3.85 -18.23 15.31
C PRO A 173 2.40 -17.80 15.04
N SER A 174 2.22 -16.50 14.82
CA SER A 174 0.95 -15.88 14.47
C SER A 174 0.47 -16.34 13.09
N ILE A 175 -0.85 -16.53 12.96
CA ILE A 175 -1.48 -16.81 11.66
C ILE A 175 -2.55 -15.74 11.42
N GLY A 176 -2.48 -15.06 10.27
CA GLY A 176 -3.48 -14.08 9.84
C GLY A 176 -4.19 -14.53 8.58
N LEU A 177 -5.53 -14.47 8.58
CA LEU A 177 -6.33 -14.58 7.36
C LEU A 177 -6.38 -13.22 6.68
N GLY A 178 -5.83 -13.13 5.45
CA GLY A 178 -5.86 -11.91 4.65
C GLY A 178 -7.21 -11.71 3.92
N PRO A 179 -7.52 -10.47 3.46
CA PRO A 179 -8.79 -10.16 2.78
C PRO A 179 -9.01 -10.96 1.48
N LEU A 180 -7.93 -11.41 0.83
CA LEU A 180 -7.97 -12.27 -0.36
C LEU A 180 -8.70 -13.60 -0.09
N ILE A 181 -8.72 -14.10 1.16
CA ILE A 181 -9.48 -15.31 1.53
C ILE A 181 -10.98 -15.02 1.50
N ALA A 182 -11.41 -13.85 2.00
CA ALA A 182 -12.80 -13.42 1.89
C ALA A 182 -13.21 -13.23 0.42
N GLN A 183 -12.32 -12.68 -0.42
CA GLN A 183 -12.52 -12.56 -1.86
C GLN A 183 -12.74 -13.92 -2.55
N ILE A 184 -11.90 -14.92 -2.27
CA ILE A 184 -12.06 -16.27 -2.84
C ILE A 184 -13.36 -16.93 -2.36
N ILE A 185 -13.75 -16.76 -1.09
CA ILE A 185 -14.96 -17.37 -0.51
C ILE A 185 -16.25 -16.64 -0.93
N ALA A 186 -16.20 -15.32 -1.11
CA ALA A 186 -17.34 -14.51 -1.54
C ALA A 186 -17.80 -14.86 -2.96
N TRP A 187 -16.89 -15.26 -3.86
CA TRP A 187 -17.22 -15.64 -5.23
C TRP A 187 -18.23 -16.80 -5.33
N PRO A 188 -18.01 -18.00 -4.76
CA PRO A 188 -18.99 -19.09 -4.80
C PRO A 188 -20.24 -18.78 -3.96
N MET A 189 -20.12 -18.05 -2.86
CA MET A 189 -21.27 -17.64 -2.04
C MET A 189 -22.21 -16.70 -2.80
N GLY A 190 -21.67 -15.69 -3.49
CA GLY A 190 -22.45 -14.74 -4.29
C GLY A 190 -23.15 -15.41 -5.48
N HIS A 191 -22.44 -16.29 -6.20
CA HIS A 191 -23.03 -17.09 -7.27
C HIS A 191 -24.06 -18.12 -6.77
N GLY A 192 -23.86 -18.69 -5.58
CA GLY A 192 -24.83 -19.57 -4.92
C GLY A 192 -26.11 -18.82 -4.55
N TRP A 193 -25.98 -17.65 -3.90
CA TRP A 193 -27.09 -16.77 -3.56
C TRP A 193 -27.87 -16.33 -4.81
N ALA A 194 -27.17 -15.98 -5.89
CA ALA A 194 -27.78 -15.61 -7.17
C ALA A 194 -28.64 -16.73 -7.80
N LYS A 195 -28.34 -18.01 -7.51
CA LYS A 195 -29.10 -19.17 -8.00
C LYS A 195 -30.26 -19.57 -7.09
N VAL A 196 -30.11 -19.41 -5.77
CA VAL A 196 -31.08 -19.90 -4.77
C VAL A 196 -32.14 -18.86 -4.41
N MET A 197 -31.78 -17.57 -4.36
CA MET A 197 -32.63 -16.55 -3.75
C MET A 197 -33.62 -15.90 -4.74
N PRO A 198 -34.86 -15.60 -4.30
CA PRO A 198 -35.91 -15.11 -5.19
C PRO A 198 -35.64 -13.69 -5.69
N THR A 199 -35.86 -13.47 -6.99
CA THR A 199 -35.76 -12.17 -7.69
C THR A 199 -36.95 -11.23 -7.45
N LYS A 200 -37.79 -11.52 -6.44
CA LYS A 200 -38.97 -10.71 -6.13
C LYS A 200 -38.57 -9.32 -5.65
N GLN A 201 -39.14 -8.30 -6.28
CA GLN A 201 -38.99 -6.91 -5.84
C GLN A 201 -39.95 -6.61 -4.69
N PHE A 202 -39.39 -6.10 -3.60
CA PHE A 202 -40.11 -5.59 -2.43
C PHE A 202 -40.08 -4.07 -2.45
N LYS A 203 -41.12 -3.43 -1.89
CA LYS A 203 -41.18 -1.98 -1.72
C LYS A 203 -41.46 -1.67 -0.27
N THR A 204 -40.50 -1.08 0.43
CA THR A 204 -40.60 -0.73 1.86
C THR A 204 -40.22 0.73 2.03
N PHE A 205 -41.07 1.52 2.70
CA PHE A 205 -40.90 2.98 2.86
C PHE A 205 -40.57 3.73 1.55
N GLY A 206 -41.18 3.31 0.43
CA GLY A 206 -40.97 3.90 -0.89
C GLY A 206 -39.77 3.34 -1.68
N ILE A 207 -38.77 2.79 -1.00
CA ILE A 207 -37.56 2.21 -1.60
C ILE A 207 -37.90 0.84 -2.20
N LYS A 208 -37.55 0.64 -3.49
CA LYS A 208 -37.60 -0.66 -4.16
C LYS A 208 -36.30 -1.42 -3.90
N TRP A 209 -36.38 -2.67 -3.45
CA TRP A 209 -35.22 -3.53 -3.23
C TRP A 209 -35.55 -4.99 -3.60
N SER A 210 -34.53 -5.82 -3.84
CA SER A 210 -34.68 -7.25 -4.13
C SER A 210 -33.64 -8.04 -3.33
N LEU A 211 -33.98 -9.26 -2.89
CA LEU A 211 -32.98 -10.18 -2.32
C LEU A 211 -32.02 -10.72 -3.39
N ASN A 212 -32.42 -10.67 -4.65
CA ASN A 212 -31.60 -11.08 -5.79
C ASN A 212 -31.84 -10.08 -6.95
N PRO A 213 -31.00 -9.03 -7.08
CA PRO A 213 -31.18 -8.00 -8.11
C PRO A 213 -30.73 -8.44 -9.51
N GLY A 214 -30.04 -9.58 -9.62
CA GLY A 214 -29.48 -10.11 -10.86
C GLY A 214 -28.29 -11.04 -10.61
N PRO A 215 -27.53 -11.41 -11.66
CA PRO A 215 -26.26 -12.11 -11.52
C PRO A 215 -25.33 -11.42 -10.50
N PHE A 216 -24.47 -12.20 -9.84
CA PHE A 216 -23.47 -11.65 -8.93
C PHE A 216 -22.39 -10.93 -9.75
N ASN A 217 -22.12 -9.67 -9.42
CA ASN A 217 -21.25 -8.80 -10.23
C ASN A 217 -19.99 -8.35 -9.47
N VAL A 218 -19.05 -7.77 -10.22
CA VAL A 218 -17.75 -7.30 -9.70
C VAL A 218 -17.94 -6.27 -8.58
N LYS A 219 -18.86 -5.31 -8.71
CA LYS A 219 -19.04 -4.23 -7.70
C LYS A 219 -19.64 -4.73 -6.38
N GLU A 220 -20.58 -5.66 -6.40
CA GLU A 220 -21.04 -6.35 -5.18
C GLU A 220 -19.90 -7.10 -4.49
N HIS A 221 -19.06 -7.76 -5.28
CA HIS A 221 -17.93 -8.52 -4.79
C HIS A 221 -16.86 -7.61 -4.19
N SER A 222 -16.48 -6.52 -4.87
CA SER A 222 -15.55 -5.52 -4.36
C SER A 222 -16.03 -4.90 -3.04
N ILE A 223 -17.34 -4.66 -2.86
CA ILE A 223 -17.87 -4.19 -1.57
C ILE A 223 -17.66 -5.22 -0.46
N ILE A 224 -17.89 -6.52 -0.71
CA ILE A 224 -17.60 -7.59 0.26
C ILE A 224 -16.11 -7.61 0.62
N VAL A 225 -15.22 -7.45 -0.38
CA VAL A 225 -13.77 -7.44 -0.15
C VAL A 225 -13.32 -6.20 0.63
N VAL A 226 -13.88 -5.02 0.37
CA VAL A 226 -13.62 -3.80 1.15
C VAL A 226 -14.06 -3.97 2.61
N MET A 227 -15.24 -4.57 2.86
CA MET A 227 -15.69 -4.89 4.22
C MET A 227 -14.71 -5.84 4.94
N ALA A 228 -14.23 -6.87 4.26
CA ALA A 228 -13.23 -7.79 4.81
C ALA A 228 -11.87 -7.11 5.04
N GLY A 229 -11.39 -6.28 4.10
CA GLY A 229 -10.15 -5.52 4.21
C GLY A 229 -10.11 -4.59 5.43
N VAL A 230 -11.24 -3.93 5.70
CA VAL A 230 -11.46 -3.07 6.87
C VAL A 230 -11.50 -3.83 8.19
N SER A 231 -11.94 -5.09 8.20
CA SER A 231 -12.32 -5.78 9.44
C SER A 231 -11.46 -6.98 9.83
N PHE A 232 -10.63 -7.50 8.92
CA PHE A 232 -9.83 -8.70 9.18
C PHE A 232 -8.59 -8.41 10.05
N SER A 233 -8.17 -7.16 10.19
CA SER A 233 -7.12 -6.78 11.15
C SER A 233 -7.59 -6.97 12.60
N VAL A 234 -6.73 -7.53 13.46
CA VAL A 234 -6.96 -7.50 14.91
C VAL A 234 -6.79 -6.05 15.40
N ALA A 235 -7.75 -5.56 16.18
CA ALA A 235 -7.74 -4.18 16.67
C ALA A 235 -6.71 -4.01 17.79
N TYR A 236 -5.79 -3.05 17.69
CA TYR A 236 -4.71 -2.86 18.67
C TYR A 236 -5.21 -2.66 20.11
N ALA A 237 -6.43 -2.14 20.29
CA ALA A 237 -7.10 -2.04 21.58
C ALA A 237 -7.27 -3.40 22.31
N THR A 238 -7.26 -4.54 21.62
CA THR A 238 -7.32 -5.86 22.28
C THR A 238 -6.07 -6.15 23.10
N ASP A 239 -4.90 -5.63 22.70
CA ASP A 239 -3.65 -5.84 23.42
C ASP A 239 -3.63 -5.02 24.72
N ILE A 240 -4.20 -3.80 24.69
CA ILE A 240 -4.45 -2.95 25.86
C ILE A 240 -5.37 -3.69 26.85
N ILE A 241 -6.51 -4.22 26.36
CA ILE A 241 -7.48 -4.95 27.17
C ILE A 241 -6.86 -6.23 27.77
N LEU A 242 -6.12 -6.99 26.96
CA LEU A 242 -5.44 -8.20 27.41
C LEU A 242 -4.39 -7.88 28.49
N ALA A 243 -3.61 -6.81 28.32
CA ALA A 243 -2.64 -6.39 29.31
C ALA A 243 -3.30 -5.91 30.62
N GLN A 244 -4.41 -5.17 30.55
CA GLN A 244 -5.19 -4.78 31.72
C GLN A 244 -5.70 -6.00 32.51
N LEU A 245 -6.25 -7.01 31.82
CA LEU A 245 -6.75 -8.24 32.44
C LEU A 245 -5.63 -9.15 32.97
N VAL A 246 -4.54 -9.32 32.21
CA VAL A 246 -3.47 -10.28 32.50
C VAL A 246 -2.43 -9.72 33.46
N PHE A 247 -1.90 -8.53 33.21
CA PHE A 247 -0.82 -7.93 34.02
C PHE A 247 -1.35 -7.08 35.17
N TYR A 248 -2.36 -6.24 34.93
CA TYR A 248 -2.89 -5.32 35.94
C TYR A 248 -4.08 -5.86 36.76
N LYS A 249 -4.62 -7.03 36.38
CA LYS A 249 -5.79 -7.69 37.01
C LYS A 249 -7.02 -6.78 37.12
N GLN A 250 -7.18 -5.88 36.14
CA GLN A 250 -8.23 -4.88 36.10
C GLN A 250 -9.24 -5.21 35.01
N ASP A 251 -10.52 -5.34 35.38
CA ASP A 251 -11.62 -5.54 34.45
C ASP A 251 -12.64 -4.40 34.59
N PHE A 252 -12.85 -3.67 33.49
CA PHE A 252 -13.84 -2.60 33.38
C PHE A 252 -15.14 -3.06 32.71
N GLY A 253 -15.24 -4.36 32.39
CA GLY A 253 -16.39 -4.99 31.78
C GLY A 253 -16.50 -4.76 30.27
N ILE A 254 -17.39 -5.53 29.66
CA ILE A 254 -17.59 -5.60 28.20
C ILE A 254 -17.92 -4.24 27.58
N LEU A 255 -18.66 -3.38 28.31
CA LEU A 255 -19.02 -2.05 27.80
C LEU A 255 -17.78 -1.17 27.56
N PHE A 256 -16.83 -1.14 28.48
CA PHE A 256 -15.57 -0.41 28.30
C PHE A 256 -14.78 -0.96 27.10
N GLN A 257 -14.65 -2.29 27.03
CA GLN A 257 -13.92 -2.97 25.94
C GLN A 257 -14.51 -2.63 24.56
N LEU A 258 -15.83 -2.60 24.43
CA LEU A 258 -16.52 -2.19 23.21
C LEU A 258 -16.34 -0.70 22.91
N LEU A 259 -16.51 0.19 23.90
CA LEU A 259 -16.34 1.64 23.70
C LEU A 259 -14.91 1.99 23.27
N LEU A 260 -13.91 1.39 23.90
CA LEU A 260 -12.49 1.56 23.56
C LEU A 260 -12.19 1.06 22.14
N THR A 261 -12.60 -0.18 21.82
CA THR A 261 -12.30 -0.80 20.52
C THR A 261 -13.02 -0.09 19.37
N ILE A 262 -14.30 0.26 19.55
CA ILE A 262 -15.09 0.94 18.51
C ILE A 262 -14.59 2.37 18.29
N SER A 263 -14.30 3.13 19.35
CA SER A 263 -13.83 4.52 19.19
C SER A 263 -12.48 4.60 18.50
N THR A 264 -11.49 3.81 18.96
CA THR A 264 -10.13 3.80 18.39
C THR A 264 -10.11 3.40 16.91
N GLN A 265 -10.74 2.28 16.54
CA GLN A 265 -10.82 1.85 15.14
C GLN A 265 -11.64 2.83 14.27
N SER A 266 -12.74 3.38 14.78
CA SER A 266 -13.65 4.20 13.96
C SER A 266 -13.21 5.65 13.81
N LEU A 267 -12.44 6.18 14.76
CA LEU A 267 -11.88 7.54 14.69
C LEU A 267 -10.93 7.69 13.50
N GLY A 268 -10.18 6.63 13.17
CA GLY A 268 -9.32 6.58 11.98
C GLY A 268 -10.06 6.82 10.65
N TYR A 269 -11.29 6.30 10.49
CA TYR A 269 -12.08 6.58 9.27
C TYR A 269 -12.48 8.05 9.13
N GLY A 270 -12.67 8.75 10.24
CA GLY A 270 -12.89 10.19 10.25
C GLY A 270 -11.70 10.96 9.67
N ILE A 271 -10.48 10.56 10.06
CA ILE A 271 -9.22 11.14 9.55
C ILE A 271 -9.02 10.77 8.07
N ALA A 272 -9.17 9.49 7.71
CA ALA A 272 -9.01 9.01 6.34
C ALA A 272 -9.94 9.73 5.34
N GLY A 273 -11.17 10.04 5.75
CA GLY A 273 -12.12 10.81 4.93
C GLY A 273 -11.68 12.24 4.61
N ILE A 274 -10.87 12.86 5.47
CA ILE A 274 -10.24 14.17 5.24
C ILE A 274 -8.99 13.99 4.37
N MET A 275 -8.19 12.95 4.63
CA MET A 275 -6.92 12.70 3.93
C MET A 275 -7.08 12.15 2.51
N ARG A 276 -8.29 11.72 2.10
CA ARG A 276 -8.56 11.17 0.75
C ARG A 276 -8.05 12.05 -0.40
N LYS A 277 -8.08 13.37 -0.23
CA LYS A 277 -7.60 14.32 -1.25
C LYS A 277 -6.10 14.13 -1.58
N PHE A 278 -5.32 13.76 -0.57
CA PHE A 278 -3.87 13.62 -0.66
C PHE A 278 -3.43 12.16 -0.87
N LEU A 279 -4.24 11.18 -0.44
CA LEU A 279 -3.86 9.76 -0.41
C LEU A 279 -4.58 8.86 -1.42
N VAL A 280 -5.59 9.38 -2.14
CA VAL A 280 -6.44 8.59 -3.06
C VAL A 280 -6.61 9.24 -4.42
N TYR A 281 -6.66 10.57 -4.51
CA TYR A 281 -6.81 11.27 -5.80
C TYR A 281 -5.53 11.37 -6.65
N PRO A 282 -4.31 11.52 -6.09
CA PRO A 282 -3.09 11.62 -6.90
C PRO A 282 -2.69 10.26 -7.49
N ALA A 283 -2.29 10.25 -8.77
CA ALA A 283 -1.92 9.03 -9.50
C ALA A 283 -0.77 8.24 -8.83
N ALA A 284 0.18 8.94 -8.20
CA ALA A 284 1.33 8.35 -7.52
C ALA A 284 0.98 7.52 -6.27
N MET A 285 -0.27 7.55 -5.80
CA MET A 285 -0.72 6.74 -4.66
C MET A 285 -1.21 5.38 -5.16
N ILE A 286 -0.26 4.51 -5.53
CA ILE A 286 -0.51 3.22 -6.22
C ILE A 286 -1.25 2.19 -5.34
N TRP A 287 -0.94 2.14 -4.05
CA TRP A 287 -1.39 1.13 -3.08
C TRP A 287 -1.20 -0.33 -3.56
N PRO A 288 0.05 -0.85 -3.65
CA PRO A 288 0.35 -2.18 -4.22
C PRO A 288 -0.50 -3.34 -3.66
N GLY A 289 -0.81 -3.36 -2.36
CA GLY A 289 -1.69 -4.37 -1.76
C GLY A 289 -3.12 -4.40 -2.31
N ASN A 290 -3.63 -3.26 -2.77
CA ASN A 290 -4.93 -3.18 -3.43
C ASN A 290 -4.87 -3.75 -4.85
N LEU A 291 -3.77 -3.52 -5.59
CA LEU A 291 -3.59 -4.07 -6.95
C LEU A 291 -3.64 -5.61 -6.96
N VAL A 292 -3.13 -6.27 -5.92
CA VAL A 292 -3.21 -7.74 -5.79
C VAL A 292 -4.65 -8.23 -5.59
N SER A 293 -5.49 -7.44 -4.93
CA SER A 293 -6.92 -7.73 -4.83
C SER A 293 -7.66 -7.46 -6.15
N VAL A 294 -7.34 -6.37 -6.85
CA VAL A 294 -7.98 -6.02 -8.12
C VAL A 294 -7.59 -6.99 -9.25
N THR A 295 -6.32 -7.39 -9.36
CA THR A 295 -5.87 -8.43 -10.31
C THR A 295 -6.58 -9.76 -10.08
N LEU A 296 -6.67 -10.22 -8.83
CA LEU A 296 -7.42 -11.44 -8.49
C LEU A 296 -8.91 -11.29 -8.82
N MET A 297 -9.49 -10.10 -8.63
CA MET A 297 -10.88 -9.82 -8.99
C MET A 297 -11.07 -9.93 -10.51
N ASN A 298 -10.23 -9.24 -11.29
CA ASN A 298 -10.29 -9.27 -12.74
C ASN A 298 -10.11 -10.69 -13.28
N ALA A 299 -9.13 -11.46 -12.77
CA ALA A 299 -8.91 -12.85 -13.14
C ALA A 299 -10.10 -13.79 -12.85
N MET A 300 -10.96 -13.46 -11.88
CA MET A 300 -12.17 -14.25 -11.57
C MET A 300 -13.38 -13.96 -12.47
N TYR A 301 -13.43 -12.80 -13.12
CA TYR A 301 -14.55 -12.38 -14.00
C TYR A 301 -14.16 -12.26 -15.47
N GLU A 302 -12.87 -12.28 -15.78
CA GLU A 302 -12.34 -12.30 -17.14
C GLU A 302 -12.73 -13.60 -17.86
N LYS A 303 -13.42 -13.43 -19.00
CA LYS A 303 -13.71 -14.53 -19.93
C LYS A 303 -12.58 -14.57 -20.94
N ASN A 304 -11.61 -15.44 -20.71
CA ASN A 304 -10.54 -15.67 -21.68
C ASN A 304 -11.08 -16.49 -22.85
N ASP A 305 -11.36 -15.83 -23.98
CA ASP A 305 -11.63 -16.49 -25.27
C ASP A 305 -10.37 -17.12 -25.87
N ARG A 306 -9.18 -16.81 -25.34
CA ARG A 306 -7.91 -17.43 -25.70
C ARG A 306 -7.59 -18.59 -24.74
N PRO A 307 -7.33 -19.81 -25.24
CA PRO A 307 -6.89 -20.91 -24.38
C PRO A 307 -5.54 -20.59 -23.71
N ASP A 308 -5.44 -20.84 -22.41
CA ASP A 308 -4.24 -20.52 -21.63
C ASP A 308 -2.99 -21.26 -22.19
N PRO A 309 -1.82 -20.59 -22.27
CA PRO A 309 -0.60 -21.22 -22.74
C PRO A 309 -0.18 -22.38 -21.85
N SER A 310 0.38 -23.42 -22.46
CA SER A 310 0.58 -24.72 -21.83
C SER A 310 1.69 -24.72 -20.76
N PHE A 311 1.32 -24.95 -19.50
CA PHE A 311 2.26 -25.36 -18.46
C PHE A 311 2.45 -26.88 -18.52
N ILE A 312 3.63 -27.33 -18.95
CA ILE A 312 4.00 -28.76 -19.09
C ILE A 312 3.02 -29.53 -20.00
N GLY A 313 3.04 -29.22 -21.30
CA GLY A 313 2.48 -30.10 -22.34
C GLY A 313 0.95 -30.14 -22.48
N GLY A 314 0.20 -29.30 -21.76
CA GLY A 314 -1.25 -29.20 -21.95
C GLY A 314 -1.85 -27.85 -21.49
N SER A 315 -2.97 -27.48 -22.11
CA SER A 315 -3.80 -26.34 -21.67
C SER A 315 -4.60 -26.74 -20.43
N MET A 316 -4.17 -26.30 -19.23
CA MET A 316 -4.90 -26.53 -17.99
C MET A 316 -5.67 -25.26 -17.59
N PRO A 317 -7.00 -25.33 -17.33
CA PRO A 317 -7.76 -24.16 -16.88
C PRO A 317 -7.22 -23.59 -15.56
N ARG A 318 -7.10 -22.26 -15.46
CA ARG A 318 -6.59 -21.53 -14.27
C ARG A 318 -7.16 -22.05 -12.95
N TYR A 319 -8.48 -22.24 -12.86
CA TYR A 319 -9.15 -22.75 -11.66
C TYR A 319 -8.75 -24.17 -11.25
N LYS A 320 -8.44 -25.05 -12.22
CA LYS A 320 -7.97 -26.41 -11.95
C LYS A 320 -6.54 -26.38 -11.40
N TRP A 321 -5.68 -25.55 -12.00
CA TRP A 321 -4.32 -25.33 -11.53
C TRP A 321 -4.30 -24.74 -10.10
N PHE A 322 -5.09 -23.70 -9.86
CA PHE A 322 -5.30 -23.11 -8.53
C PHE A 322 -5.75 -24.16 -7.50
N SER A 323 -6.74 -25.00 -7.85
CA SER A 323 -7.23 -26.07 -6.96
C SER A 323 -6.15 -27.10 -6.63
N ILE A 324 -5.29 -27.45 -7.60
CA ILE A 324 -4.15 -28.36 -7.37
C ILE A 324 -3.12 -27.72 -6.44
N ILE A 325 -2.76 -26.45 -6.64
CA ILE A 325 -1.84 -25.72 -5.75
C ILE A 325 -2.41 -25.61 -4.34
N VAL A 326 -3.69 -25.26 -4.18
CA VAL A 326 -4.34 -25.15 -2.85
C VAL A 326 -4.31 -26.49 -2.13
N LEU A 327 -4.60 -27.60 -2.81
CA LEU A 327 -4.55 -28.93 -2.20
C LEU A 327 -3.12 -29.38 -1.87
N ALA A 328 -2.16 -29.12 -2.77
CA ALA A 328 -0.75 -29.41 -2.55
C ALA A 328 -0.19 -28.61 -1.37
N SER A 329 -0.52 -27.31 -1.29
CA SER A 329 -0.15 -26.44 -0.17
C SER A 329 -0.80 -26.91 1.13
N PHE A 330 -2.11 -27.23 1.11
CA PHE A 330 -2.81 -27.79 2.27
C PHE A 330 -2.09 -29.02 2.82
N CYS A 331 -1.73 -29.98 1.97
CA CYS A 331 -0.95 -31.16 2.39
C CYS A 331 0.46 -30.80 2.85
N TYR A 332 1.13 -29.86 2.18
CA TYR A 332 2.49 -29.44 2.50
C TYR A 332 2.59 -28.82 3.90
N TYR A 333 1.65 -27.95 4.31
CA TYR A 333 1.71 -27.29 5.63
C TYR A 333 1.69 -28.25 6.83
N TRP A 334 1.19 -29.49 6.68
CA TRP A 334 1.33 -30.52 7.74
C TRP A 334 2.79 -30.93 7.98
N ILE A 335 3.65 -30.80 6.97
CA ILE A 335 5.05 -31.21 7.05
C ILE A 335 5.83 -30.31 8.03
N PRO A 336 6.03 -28.99 7.80
CA PRO A 336 6.73 -28.16 8.77
C PRO A 336 5.87 -27.84 10.00
N GLY A 337 4.53 -27.78 9.87
CA GLY A 337 3.64 -27.38 10.97
C GLY A 337 3.42 -28.46 12.04
N PHE A 338 3.50 -29.74 11.69
CA PHE A 338 3.15 -30.84 12.61
C PHE A 338 4.12 -32.03 12.57
N LEU A 339 4.44 -32.55 11.37
CA LEU A 339 5.22 -33.80 11.25
C LEU A 339 6.73 -33.62 11.45
N ALA A 340 7.27 -32.48 11.03
CA ALA A 340 8.71 -32.20 10.95
C ALA A 340 9.00 -30.74 11.32
N GLN A 341 8.68 -30.35 12.56
CA GLN A 341 8.77 -28.97 13.07
C GLN A 341 10.17 -28.33 12.95
N PHE A 342 11.24 -29.14 12.91
CA PHE A 342 12.60 -28.67 12.68
C PHE A 342 12.82 -28.05 11.27
N LEU A 343 11.91 -28.27 10.31
CA LEU A 343 11.91 -27.62 9.00
C LEU A 343 11.31 -26.21 9.04
N SER A 344 10.57 -25.86 10.10
CA SER A 344 10.00 -24.52 10.29
C SER A 344 11.10 -23.50 10.64
N ILE A 345 12.13 -23.89 11.39
CA ILE A 345 13.32 -23.06 11.66
C ILE A 345 14.58 -23.91 11.45
N MET A 346 15.17 -23.84 10.25
CA MET A 346 16.32 -24.69 9.86
C MET A 346 17.67 -24.11 10.33
N ALA A 347 17.85 -24.01 11.65
CA ALA A 347 19.09 -23.53 12.28
C ALA A 347 20.21 -24.60 12.27
N PHE A 348 20.62 -25.06 11.08
CA PHE A 348 21.55 -26.18 10.91
C PHE A 348 22.88 -26.00 11.68
N ALA A 349 23.39 -24.77 11.78
CA ALA A 349 24.63 -24.48 12.50
C ALA A 349 24.49 -24.75 14.01
N THR A 350 23.32 -24.50 14.60
CA THR A 350 23.05 -24.86 16.00
C THR A 350 22.88 -26.37 16.19
N TRP A 351 22.50 -27.13 15.17
CA TRP A 351 22.48 -28.60 15.26
C TRP A 351 23.89 -29.20 15.27
N ILE A 352 24.84 -28.56 14.58
CA ILE A 352 26.26 -28.97 14.56
C ILE A 352 26.94 -28.67 15.91
N ALA A 353 26.63 -27.53 16.54
CA ALA A 353 27.26 -27.10 17.79
C ALA A 353 26.24 -26.59 18.83
N PRO A 354 25.35 -27.45 19.37
CA PRO A 354 24.20 -27.02 20.18
C PRO A 354 24.59 -26.37 21.51
N ASN A 355 25.74 -26.72 22.07
CA ASN A 355 26.22 -26.18 23.36
C ASN A 355 27.10 -24.92 23.19
N ASN A 356 27.29 -24.40 21.97
CA ASN A 356 28.13 -23.23 21.73
C ASN A 356 27.27 -21.95 21.73
N VAL A 357 27.42 -21.15 22.79
CA VAL A 357 26.67 -19.90 23.00
C VAL A 357 26.83 -18.94 21.82
N ILE A 358 28.03 -18.77 21.27
CA ILE A 358 28.30 -17.86 20.14
C ILE A 358 27.60 -18.35 18.87
N VAL A 359 27.60 -19.66 18.61
CA VAL A 359 26.89 -20.24 17.46
C VAL A 359 25.38 -20.04 17.60
N ASN A 360 24.82 -20.18 18.81
CA ASN A 360 23.40 -19.89 19.05
C ASN A 360 23.07 -18.39 18.94
N GLN A 361 23.92 -17.49 19.44
CA GLN A 361 23.72 -16.04 19.32
C GLN A 361 23.70 -15.57 17.86
N LEU A 362 24.55 -16.16 16.99
CA LEU A 362 24.63 -15.77 15.58
C LEU A 362 23.62 -16.52 14.70
N PHE A 363 23.52 -17.84 14.82
CA PHE A 363 22.74 -18.68 13.90
C PHE A 363 21.46 -19.26 14.50
N GLY A 364 21.19 -19.05 15.78
CA GLY A 364 19.93 -19.45 16.41
C GLY A 364 18.76 -18.64 15.85
N GLY A 365 17.65 -19.32 15.56
CA GLY A 365 16.45 -18.71 14.98
C GLY A 365 15.43 -18.16 15.98
N THR A 366 15.63 -18.38 17.29
CA THR A 366 14.72 -17.91 18.34
C THR A 366 15.37 -16.90 19.29
N SER A 367 16.57 -17.18 19.79
CA SER A 367 17.33 -16.33 20.71
C SER A 367 18.58 -15.67 20.09
N GLY A 368 18.78 -15.87 18.79
CA GLY A 368 19.92 -15.36 18.02
C GLY A 368 19.50 -14.43 16.87
N LEU A 369 20.49 -13.97 16.11
CA LEU A 369 20.29 -13.07 14.96
C LEU A 369 19.85 -13.79 13.67
N SER A 370 19.90 -15.13 13.64
CA SER A 370 19.62 -15.95 12.46
C SER A 370 20.36 -15.49 11.20
N LEU A 371 21.71 -15.43 11.22
CA LEU A 371 22.54 -15.02 10.06
C LEU A 371 22.23 -15.76 8.76
N LEU A 372 21.67 -16.98 8.84
CA LEU A 372 21.22 -17.79 7.71
C LEU A 372 19.75 -18.19 7.94
N PRO A 373 18.77 -17.31 7.63
CA PRO A 373 17.37 -17.53 7.95
C PRO A 373 16.73 -18.48 6.92
N LEU A 374 16.94 -19.78 7.13
CA LEU A 374 16.34 -20.84 6.32
C LEU A 374 15.07 -21.38 6.99
N THR A 375 13.98 -21.37 6.23
CA THR A 375 12.69 -21.96 6.63
C THR A 375 12.00 -22.59 5.43
N LEU A 376 11.34 -23.72 5.65
CA LEU A 376 10.40 -24.34 4.72
C LEU A 376 8.94 -24.10 5.12
N ASP A 377 8.71 -23.16 6.05
CA ASP A 377 7.40 -22.81 6.58
C ASP A 377 7.06 -21.36 6.23
N TRP A 378 6.17 -21.20 5.26
CA TRP A 378 5.72 -19.88 4.84
C TRP A 378 5.04 -19.09 5.98
N THR A 379 4.54 -19.74 7.04
CA THR A 379 3.96 -19.03 8.19
C THR A 379 5.01 -18.29 9.02
N GLN A 380 6.27 -18.74 9.04
CA GLN A 380 7.36 -18.03 9.70
C GLN A 380 7.76 -16.75 8.96
N ILE A 381 7.68 -16.77 7.61
CA ILE A 381 7.90 -15.58 6.78
C ILE A 381 6.71 -14.63 6.90
N SER A 382 5.50 -15.16 6.68
CA SER A 382 4.30 -14.33 6.49
C SER A 382 3.56 -13.94 7.77
N GLY A 383 3.83 -14.61 8.90
CA GLY A 383 3.18 -14.32 10.18
C GLY A 383 3.52 -12.94 10.77
N PHE A 384 4.65 -12.33 10.34
CA PHE A 384 5.07 -10.99 10.77
C PHE A 384 5.26 -10.00 9.60
N VAL A 385 5.90 -10.41 8.50
CA VAL A 385 6.15 -9.54 7.33
C VAL A 385 4.93 -9.42 6.40
N GLY A 386 3.90 -10.24 6.61
CA GLY A 386 2.78 -10.36 5.66
C GLY A 386 3.22 -11.07 4.38
N SER A 387 2.74 -10.65 3.22
CA SER A 387 3.20 -11.22 1.95
C SER A 387 4.35 -10.37 1.37
N PRO A 388 5.61 -10.84 1.38
CA PRO A 388 6.74 -10.10 0.79
C PRO A 388 6.70 -10.06 -0.74
N LEU A 389 5.68 -10.67 -1.37
CA LEU A 389 5.43 -10.62 -2.80
C LEU A 389 4.61 -9.38 -3.23
N ILE A 390 4.17 -8.56 -2.28
CA ILE A 390 3.35 -7.35 -2.51
C ILE A 390 4.19 -6.06 -2.58
N PRO A 391 5.16 -5.81 -1.68
CA PRO A 391 5.96 -4.59 -1.74
C PRO A 391 6.84 -4.53 -3.00
N PRO A 392 7.09 -3.33 -3.55
CA PRO A 392 7.97 -3.16 -4.70
C PRO A 392 9.43 -3.49 -4.34
N TRP A 393 10.23 -3.87 -5.35
CA TRP A 393 11.61 -4.32 -5.17
C TRP A 393 12.48 -3.32 -4.39
N HIS A 394 12.36 -2.01 -4.66
CA HIS A 394 13.16 -0.99 -3.97
C HIS A 394 12.88 -0.97 -2.45
N ALA A 395 11.64 -1.22 -2.03
CA ALA A 395 11.25 -1.26 -0.62
C ALA A 395 11.79 -2.52 0.07
N ILE A 396 11.79 -3.66 -0.63
CA ILE A 396 12.41 -4.91 -0.17
C ILE A 396 13.92 -4.74 -0.02
N ALA A 397 14.59 -4.17 -1.02
CA ALA A 397 16.03 -3.93 -1.01
C ALA A 397 16.46 -2.99 0.13
N ASN A 398 15.73 -1.88 0.33
CA ASN A 398 15.99 -0.95 1.44
C ASN A 398 15.80 -1.64 2.81
N THR A 399 14.74 -2.43 2.97
CA THR A 399 14.49 -3.20 4.20
C THR A 399 15.62 -4.21 4.46
N LEU A 400 16.08 -4.91 3.42
CA LEU A 400 17.19 -5.86 3.51
C LEU A 400 18.51 -5.17 3.92
N ILE A 401 18.82 -4.00 3.34
CA ILE A 401 19.97 -3.18 3.74
C ILE A 401 19.86 -2.80 5.21
N GLY A 402 18.68 -2.34 5.67
CA GLY A 402 18.43 -2.03 7.08
C GLY A 402 18.66 -3.22 8.02
N VAL A 403 18.19 -4.41 7.65
CA VAL A 403 18.43 -5.66 8.41
C VAL A 403 19.92 -6.00 8.47
N VAL A 404 20.64 -5.92 7.35
CA VAL A 404 22.09 -6.21 7.30
C VAL A 404 22.88 -5.20 8.13
N THR A 405 22.64 -3.91 7.94
CA THR A 405 23.41 -2.84 8.61
C THR A 405 23.12 -2.78 10.11
N PHE A 406 21.86 -2.79 10.53
CA PHE A 406 21.53 -2.55 11.94
C PHE A 406 21.39 -3.81 12.78
N PHE A 407 20.80 -4.89 12.25
CA PHE A 407 20.61 -6.12 13.00
C PHE A 407 21.78 -7.09 12.85
N LEU A 408 22.22 -7.41 11.63
CA LEU A 408 23.33 -8.37 11.46
C LEU A 408 24.68 -7.77 11.90
N ILE A 409 25.03 -6.57 11.41
CA ILE A 409 26.29 -5.89 11.76
C ILE A 409 26.15 -5.13 13.09
N GLY A 410 25.17 -4.22 13.20
CA GLY A 410 25.00 -3.35 14.37
C GLY A 410 24.79 -4.10 15.69
N ALA A 411 23.83 -5.03 15.75
CA ALA A 411 23.58 -5.79 16.99
C ALA A 411 24.78 -6.65 17.38
N SER A 412 25.43 -7.32 16.42
CA SER A 412 26.68 -8.04 16.68
C SER A 412 27.76 -7.13 17.28
N ALA A 413 27.97 -5.94 16.69
CA ALA A 413 28.98 -4.99 17.14
C ALA A 413 28.69 -4.48 18.58
N PHE A 414 27.44 -4.10 18.88
CA PHE A 414 27.06 -3.63 20.21
C PHE A 414 27.10 -4.75 21.27
N HIS A 415 26.66 -5.97 20.92
CA HIS A 415 26.63 -7.10 21.84
C HIS A 415 28.04 -7.54 22.25
N TYR A 416 28.93 -7.75 21.27
CA TYR A 416 30.30 -8.20 21.55
C TYR A 416 31.23 -7.11 22.09
N SER A 417 30.93 -5.82 21.88
CA SER A 417 31.63 -4.70 22.55
C SER A 417 31.23 -4.51 24.03
N GLY A 418 30.21 -5.23 24.52
CA GLY A 418 29.78 -5.18 25.92
C GLY A 418 28.99 -3.93 26.31
N VAL A 419 28.50 -3.17 25.32
CA VAL A 419 27.65 -1.99 25.53
C VAL A 419 26.33 -2.43 26.19
N TRP A 420 25.79 -1.60 27.09
CA TRP A 420 24.55 -1.85 27.85
C TRP A 420 24.51 -3.19 28.62
N TYR A 421 25.66 -3.68 29.10
CA TYR A 421 25.77 -4.97 29.81
C TYR A 421 25.33 -6.18 28.97
N ALA A 422 25.36 -6.05 27.63
CA ALA A 422 24.84 -7.04 26.68
C ALA A 422 25.38 -8.47 26.88
N GLN A 423 26.61 -8.63 27.35
CA GLN A 423 27.23 -9.94 27.62
C GLN A 423 26.50 -10.77 28.70
N TYR A 424 25.70 -10.12 29.55
CA TYR A 424 24.91 -10.75 30.61
C TYR A 424 23.44 -10.98 30.22
N LEU A 425 23.05 -10.59 29.00
CA LEU A 425 21.68 -10.62 28.49
C LEU A 425 21.63 -11.50 27.22
N PRO A 426 20.45 -12.02 26.83
CA PRO A 426 20.31 -12.65 25.52
C PRO A 426 20.61 -11.64 24.38
N MET A 427 21.18 -12.15 23.29
CA MET A 427 21.42 -11.35 22.07
C MET A 427 20.11 -10.78 21.52
N SER A 428 19.11 -11.66 21.35
CA SER A 428 17.77 -11.30 20.91
C SER A 428 16.71 -11.93 21.81
N ASP A 429 15.92 -11.09 22.46
CA ASP A 429 14.71 -11.46 23.20
C ASP A 429 13.79 -10.24 23.41
N SER A 430 12.49 -10.49 23.53
CA SER A 430 11.45 -9.50 23.86
C SER A 430 11.25 -9.30 25.37
N GLY A 431 11.84 -10.17 26.20
CA GLY A 431 11.79 -10.09 27.65
C GLY A 431 12.51 -8.88 28.25
N THR A 432 12.12 -8.54 29.47
CA THR A 432 12.75 -7.51 30.29
C THR A 432 13.37 -8.15 31.53
N TYR A 433 14.54 -7.64 31.92
CA TYR A 433 15.42 -8.25 32.92
C TYR A 433 15.76 -7.28 34.05
N ASP A 434 16.03 -7.83 35.24
CA ASP A 434 16.66 -7.09 36.34
C ASP A 434 18.19 -7.27 36.35
N ASN A 435 18.86 -6.55 37.25
CA ASN A 435 20.31 -6.61 37.47
C ASN A 435 20.87 -7.99 37.86
N THR A 436 20.02 -8.99 38.13
CA THR A 436 20.45 -10.38 38.37
C THR A 436 20.32 -11.27 37.13
N GLY A 437 19.82 -10.73 36.01
CA GLY A 437 19.46 -11.50 34.82
C GLY A 437 18.14 -12.28 34.97
N SER A 438 17.36 -11.99 36.02
CA SER A 438 16.04 -12.59 36.22
C SER A 438 14.96 -11.80 35.48
N PRO A 439 13.81 -12.42 35.09
CA PRO A 439 12.68 -11.69 34.53
C PRO A 439 12.19 -10.57 35.45
N TYR A 440 12.03 -9.37 34.92
CA TYR A 440 11.77 -8.17 35.71
C TYR A 440 10.40 -8.20 36.41
N ASN A 441 10.37 -8.01 37.73
CA ASN A 441 9.13 -8.05 38.50
C ASN A 441 8.50 -6.66 38.65
N THR A 442 7.56 -6.31 37.78
CA THR A 442 6.84 -5.03 37.78
C THR A 442 6.05 -4.76 39.07
N SER A 443 5.50 -5.79 39.72
CA SER A 443 4.74 -5.63 40.97
C SER A 443 5.57 -5.10 42.15
N ARG A 444 6.91 -5.15 42.09
CA ARG A 444 7.80 -4.57 43.11
C ARG A 444 7.92 -3.05 43.04
N ILE A 445 7.65 -2.47 41.87
CA ILE A 445 7.84 -1.03 41.61
C ILE A 445 6.51 -0.28 41.47
N LEU A 446 5.38 -0.97 41.59
CA LEU A 446 4.05 -0.38 41.50
C LEU A 446 3.43 -0.21 42.90
N THR A 447 2.79 0.94 43.10
CA THR A 447 1.89 1.20 44.23
C THR A 447 0.60 0.36 44.11
N PRO A 448 -0.19 0.20 45.18
CA PRO A 448 -1.53 -0.40 45.11
C PRO A 448 -2.50 0.32 44.14
N GLN A 449 -2.18 1.56 43.77
CA GLN A 449 -2.91 2.38 42.79
C GLN A 449 -2.36 2.26 41.36
N LEU A 450 -1.45 1.30 41.12
CA LEU A 450 -0.80 1.03 39.82
C LEU A 450 -0.01 2.23 39.26
N THR A 451 0.47 3.11 40.14
CA THR A 451 1.44 4.17 39.82
C THR A 451 2.86 3.75 40.21
N LEU A 452 3.87 4.30 39.52
CA LEU A 452 5.29 4.01 39.80
C LEU A 452 5.71 4.51 41.19
N ASN A 453 6.41 3.66 41.95
CA ASN A 453 7.13 4.02 43.17
C ASN A 453 8.63 4.16 42.85
N GLU A 454 9.12 5.40 42.80
CA GLU A 454 10.52 5.69 42.47
C GLU A 454 11.53 5.15 43.50
N GLU A 455 11.19 5.13 44.78
CA GLU A 455 12.08 4.62 45.83
C GLU A 455 12.23 3.11 45.71
N ALA A 456 11.11 2.40 45.52
CA ALA A 456 11.12 0.96 45.28
C ALA A 456 11.84 0.58 43.97
N TYR A 457 11.68 1.38 42.91
CA TYR A 457 12.42 1.22 41.66
C TYR A 457 13.94 1.36 41.86
N LYS A 458 14.39 2.44 42.52
CA LYS A 458 15.82 2.69 42.83
C LYS A 458 16.41 1.63 43.78
N ALA A 459 15.59 1.05 44.67
CA ALA A 459 16.00 -0.01 45.59
C ALA A 459 16.01 -1.42 44.97
N TYR A 460 15.15 -1.70 43.97
CA TYR A 460 15.09 -3.00 43.30
C TYR A 460 16.10 -3.08 42.15
N SER A 461 15.83 -2.41 41.03
CA SER A 461 16.64 -2.54 39.82
C SER A 461 16.21 -1.59 38.70
N PRO A 462 17.17 -1.02 37.93
CA PRO A 462 16.90 -0.54 36.58
C PRO A 462 16.35 -1.65 35.66
N LEU A 463 15.64 -1.26 34.60
CA LEU A 463 15.17 -2.19 33.57
C LEU A 463 16.29 -2.49 32.57
N PHE A 464 16.53 -3.77 32.29
CA PHE A 464 17.47 -4.22 31.26
C PHE A 464 16.72 -4.92 30.11
N ILE A 465 17.19 -4.71 28.88
CA ILE A 465 16.60 -5.24 27.64
C ILE A 465 17.69 -5.81 26.71
N SER A 466 17.31 -6.76 25.85
CA SER A 466 18.25 -7.39 24.90
C SER A 466 18.84 -6.39 23.89
N THR A 467 19.97 -6.73 23.28
CA THR A 467 20.67 -5.84 22.33
C THR A 467 19.82 -5.52 21.10
N THR A 468 19.14 -6.52 20.51
CA THR A 468 18.25 -6.28 19.37
C THR A 468 17.03 -5.44 19.75
N PHE A 469 16.49 -5.60 20.97
CA PHE A 469 15.34 -4.82 21.43
C PHE A 469 15.71 -3.34 21.66
N ALA A 470 16.89 -3.07 22.25
CA ALA A 470 17.41 -1.71 22.39
C ALA A 470 17.62 -1.02 21.03
N ILE A 471 18.19 -1.74 20.05
CA ILE A 471 18.40 -1.23 18.68
C ILE A 471 17.06 -0.99 17.98
N SER A 472 16.08 -1.89 18.15
CA SER A 472 14.74 -1.73 17.58
C SER A 472 14.03 -0.45 18.07
N TYR A 473 14.14 -0.13 19.37
CA TYR A 473 13.66 1.16 19.90
C TYR A 473 14.38 2.35 19.27
N GLY A 474 15.72 2.32 19.20
CA GLY A 474 16.51 3.38 18.58
C GLY A 474 16.14 3.62 17.11
N LEU A 475 15.96 2.55 16.34
CA LEU A 475 15.51 2.60 14.96
C LEU A 475 14.08 3.09 14.81
N SER A 476 13.19 2.77 15.75
CA SER A 476 11.81 3.27 15.73
C SER A 476 11.76 4.80 15.84
N PHE A 477 12.56 5.40 16.73
CA PHE A 477 12.70 6.86 16.79
C PHE A 477 13.35 7.44 15.52
N ALA A 478 14.39 6.80 14.99
CA ALA A 478 15.06 7.23 13.77
C ALA A 478 14.13 7.18 12.54
N ALA A 479 13.29 6.14 12.42
CA ALA A 479 12.33 5.98 11.34
C ALA A 479 11.26 7.08 11.35
N ILE A 480 10.76 7.46 12.53
CA ILE A 480 9.76 8.52 12.69
C ILE A 480 10.36 9.91 12.39
N ALA A 481 11.60 10.18 12.79
CA ALA A 481 12.29 11.40 12.40
C ALA A 481 12.59 11.44 10.89
N SER A 482 13.08 10.33 10.33
CA SER A 482 13.35 10.15 8.90
C SER A 482 12.09 10.35 8.06
N LEU A 483 10.94 9.82 8.50
CA LEU A 483 9.64 9.99 7.84
C LEU A 483 9.28 11.47 7.63
N ILE A 484 9.36 12.29 8.69
CA ILE A 484 9.05 13.72 8.60
C ILE A 484 9.99 14.41 7.60
N VAL A 485 11.30 14.14 7.68
CA VAL A 485 12.31 14.73 6.81
C VAL A 485 12.10 14.29 5.35
N TYR A 486 11.85 13.00 5.12
CA TYR A 486 11.60 12.44 3.80
C TYR A 486 10.36 13.05 3.16
N THR A 487 9.22 13.03 3.84
CA THR A 487 7.96 13.59 3.34
C THR A 487 8.07 15.10 3.11
N TYR A 488 8.79 15.84 3.96
CA TYR A 488 9.03 17.27 3.76
C TYR A 488 9.88 17.56 2.52
N LEU A 489 10.96 16.80 2.31
CA LEU A 489 11.89 17.02 1.20
C LEU A 489 11.32 16.57 -0.16
N HIS A 490 10.63 15.43 -0.22
CA HIS A 490 10.16 14.85 -1.48
C HIS A 490 8.72 15.25 -1.81
N ASN A 491 7.80 15.18 -0.84
CA ASN A 491 6.36 15.43 -1.07
C ASN A 491 5.88 16.81 -0.59
N GLY A 492 6.73 17.60 0.08
CA GLY A 492 6.33 18.84 0.74
C GLY A 492 5.72 19.88 -0.22
N LYS A 493 6.25 19.98 -1.45
CA LYS A 493 5.69 20.85 -2.49
C LYS A 493 4.32 20.38 -2.99
N GLN A 494 4.19 19.10 -3.33
CA GLN A 494 2.94 18.47 -3.78
C GLN A 494 1.83 18.64 -2.72
N ILE A 495 2.14 18.34 -1.44
CA ILE A 495 1.23 18.54 -0.31
C ILE A 495 0.80 20.02 -0.22
N TRP A 496 1.73 20.96 -0.36
CA TRP A 496 1.43 22.40 -0.29
C TRP A 496 0.58 22.90 -1.47
N ALA A 497 0.84 22.43 -2.68
CA ALA A 497 0.05 22.73 -3.87
C ALA A 497 -1.39 22.17 -3.74
N GLN A 498 -1.52 20.91 -3.33
CA GLN A 498 -2.81 20.27 -3.07
C GLN A 498 -3.56 20.95 -1.91
N TYR A 499 -2.86 21.42 -0.86
CA TYR A 499 -3.45 22.17 0.24
C TYR A 499 -3.96 23.55 -0.20
N ARG A 500 -3.20 24.28 -1.03
CA ARG A 500 -3.62 25.56 -1.62
C ARG A 500 -4.78 25.47 -2.60
N GLY A 501 -5.26 24.26 -2.93
CA GLY A 501 -6.43 24.06 -3.79
C GLY A 501 -6.15 24.23 -5.28
N SER A 502 -4.91 24.50 -5.68
CA SER A 502 -4.47 24.55 -7.08
C SER A 502 -4.23 23.14 -7.61
N THR A 503 -5.27 22.31 -7.62
CA THR A 503 -5.22 20.95 -8.17
C THR A 503 -5.24 21.03 -9.70
N LYS A 504 -4.10 21.38 -10.29
CA LYS A 504 -3.78 21.29 -11.74
C LYS A 504 -3.13 19.96 -12.13
N GLU A 505 -2.85 19.09 -11.16
CA GLU A 505 -2.34 17.74 -11.37
C GLU A 505 -3.33 16.95 -12.26
N LYS A 506 -2.85 16.44 -13.41
CA LYS A 506 -3.71 15.74 -14.39
C LYS A 506 -4.40 14.55 -13.69
N PRO A 507 -5.75 14.48 -13.68
CA PRO A 507 -6.44 13.39 -13.00
C PRO A 507 -6.28 12.09 -13.80
N ASP A 508 -5.72 11.07 -13.14
CA ASP A 508 -5.60 9.70 -13.66
C ASP A 508 -6.94 9.17 -14.21
N ILE A 509 -6.89 8.26 -15.19
CA ILE A 509 -8.05 7.66 -15.84
C ILE A 509 -9.06 7.07 -14.83
N HIS A 510 -8.60 6.41 -13.76
CA HIS A 510 -9.49 5.85 -12.74
C HIS A 510 -10.20 6.95 -11.94
N MET A 511 -9.55 8.10 -11.72
CA MET A 511 -10.19 9.28 -11.14
C MET A 511 -11.15 9.96 -12.14
N LYS A 512 -10.82 10.00 -13.45
CA LYS A 512 -11.77 10.45 -14.51
C LYS A 512 -13.05 9.60 -14.48
N LEU A 513 -12.93 8.27 -14.43
CA LEU A 513 -14.06 7.33 -14.32
C LEU A 513 -14.85 7.51 -13.02
N MET A 514 -14.17 7.65 -11.88
CA MET A 514 -14.81 7.81 -10.58
C MET A 514 -15.61 9.11 -10.42
N LYS A 515 -15.28 10.20 -11.15
CA LYS A 515 -16.05 11.46 -11.15
C LYS A 515 -17.52 11.29 -11.57
N LYS A 516 -17.87 10.20 -12.28
CA LYS A 516 -19.26 9.84 -12.61
C LYS A 516 -20.11 9.59 -11.36
N TYR A 517 -19.48 9.13 -10.27
CA TYR A 517 -20.17 8.80 -9.02
C TYR A 517 -20.17 9.96 -8.04
N LYS A 518 -21.32 10.21 -7.42
CA LYS A 518 -21.43 11.19 -6.34
C LYS A 518 -20.63 10.71 -5.14
N GLU A 519 -19.57 11.44 -4.81
CA GLU A 519 -18.74 11.15 -3.64
C GLU A 519 -19.51 11.24 -2.31
N ALA A 520 -19.02 10.50 -1.31
CA ALA A 520 -19.45 10.63 0.07
C ALA A 520 -19.12 12.06 0.60
N PRO A 521 -20.11 12.81 1.13
CA PRO A 521 -19.86 14.15 1.67
C PRO A 521 -18.87 14.12 2.84
N THR A 522 -17.95 15.08 2.90
CA THR A 522 -16.95 15.20 3.98
C THR A 522 -17.58 15.27 5.38
N TRP A 523 -18.81 15.78 5.49
CA TRP A 523 -19.53 15.84 6.76
C TRP A 523 -19.92 14.47 7.34
N TRP A 524 -20.00 13.40 6.54
CA TRP A 524 -20.19 12.04 7.06
C TRP A 524 -18.97 11.60 7.88
N TYR A 525 -17.77 11.85 7.36
CA TYR A 525 -16.51 11.54 8.03
C TYR A 525 -16.27 12.44 9.26
N MET A 526 -16.56 13.75 9.14
CA MET A 526 -16.48 14.66 10.30
C MET A 526 -17.50 14.31 11.39
N GLY A 527 -18.73 13.91 11.01
CA GLY A 527 -19.75 13.45 11.95
C GLY A 527 -19.33 12.18 12.69
N LEU A 528 -18.80 11.18 11.95
CA LEU A 528 -18.23 9.97 12.54
C LEU A 528 -17.07 10.30 13.48
N PHE A 529 -16.15 11.18 13.07
CA PHE A 529 -15.02 11.62 13.89
C PHE A 529 -15.47 12.24 15.21
N VAL A 530 -16.41 13.20 15.18
CA VAL A 530 -16.90 13.88 16.39
C VAL A 530 -17.64 12.92 17.32
N ILE A 531 -18.47 12.01 16.78
CA ILE A 531 -19.16 10.99 17.58
C ILE A 531 -18.15 10.07 18.25
N MET A 532 -17.16 9.55 17.50
CA MET A 532 -16.18 8.60 18.02
C MET A 532 -15.18 9.25 18.98
N LEU A 533 -14.85 10.52 18.78
CA LEU A 533 -14.10 11.33 19.76
C LEU A 533 -14.87 11.45 21.07
N GLY A 534 -16.19 11.70 21.01
CA GLY A 534 -17.06 11.71 22.19
C GLY A 534 -17.12 10.35 22.91
N VAL A 535 -17.23 9.26 22.16
CA VAL A 535 -17.18 7.89 22.71
C VAL A 535 -15.82 7.60 23.37
N GLY A 536 -14.71 8.03 22.74
CA GLY A 536 -13.37 7.93 23.30
C GLY A 536 -13.21 8.71 24.61
N PHE A 537 -13.74 9.92 24.70
CA PHE A 537 -13.80 10.68 25.95
C PHE A 537 -14.58 9.94 27.05
N VAL A 538 -15.69 9.27 26.73
CA VAL A 538 -16.44 8.46 27.70
C VAL A 538 -15.59 7.27 28.16
N ALA A 539 -14.93 6.55 27.25
CA ALA A 539 -14.04 5.43 27.61
C ALA A 539 -12.89 5.88 28.52
N VAL A 540 -12.26 7.03 28.23
CA VAL A 540 -11.14 7.57 29.01
C VAL A 540 -11.56 8.14 30.36
N LEU A 541 -12.64 8.94 30.42
CA LEU A 541 -12.98 9.75 31.60
C LEU A 541 -14.04 9.13 32.53
N ALA A 542 -14.91 8.23 32.04
CA ALA A 542 -15.90 7.57 32.89
C ALA A 542 -15.30 6.38 33.69
N TYR A 543 -14.12 5.90 33.29
CA TYR A 543 -13.42 4.78 33.88
C TYR A 543 -12.08 5.24 34.50
N PRO A 544 -11.55 4.57 35.55
CA PRO A 544 -10.33 4.98 36.24
C PRO A 544 -9.06 4.58 35.45
N THR A 545 -8.92 5.11 34.24
CA THR A 545 -7.79 4.89 33.32
C THR A 545 -6.53 5.66 33.73
N ASN A 546 -6.68 6.69 34.58
CA ASN A 546 -5.67 7.68 34.95
C ASN A 546 -5.14 8.59 33.81
N LEU A 547 -5.65 8.42 32.58
CA LEU A 547 -5.34 9.28 31.43
C LEU A 547 -6.11 10.62 31.53
N SER A 548 -5.46 11.73 31.20
CA SER A 548 -6.09 13.05 31.26
C SER A 548 -6.80 13.41 29.95
N TRP A 549 -7.92 14.13 30.04
CA TRP A 549 -8.73 14.55 28.88
C TRP A 549 -7.93 15.23 27.75
N TRP A 550 -6.93 16.03 28.10
CA TRP A 550 -6.09 16.76 27.15
C TRP A 550 -4.99 15.88 26.53
N ALA A 551 -4.57 14.81 27.23
CA ALA A 551 -3.62 13.84 26.69
C ALA A 551 -4.30 13.01 25.59
N PHE A 552 -5.56 12.61 25.78
CA PHE A 552 -6.35 12.00 24.71
C PHE A 552 -6.46 12.91 23.46
N LEU A 553 -6.72 14.21 23.63
CA LEU A 553 -6.72 15.16 22.52
C LEU A 553 -5.35 15.28 21.83
N LEU A 554 -4.26 15.32 22.59
CA LEU A 554 -2.91 15.34 22.03
C LEU A 554 -2.63 14.07 21.21
N ALA A 555 -3.12 12.89 21.62
CA ALA A 555 -2.94 11.64 20.90
C ALA A 555 -3.68 11.67 19.56
N VAL A 556 -4.90 12.21 19.54
CA VAL A 556 -5.68 12.44 18.32
C VAL A 556 -4.99 13.45 17.39
N VAL A 557 -4.38 14.51 17.92
CA VAL A 557 -3.62 15.50 17.13
C VAL A 557 -2.34 14.89 16.54
N ILE A 558 -1.60 14.08 17.30
CA ILE A 558 -0.43 13.35 16.80
C ILE A 558 -0.86 12.38 15.69
N SER A 559 -1.88 11.55 15.94
CA SER A 559 -2.43 10.61 14.95
C SER A 559 -2.84 11.32 13.65
N PHE A 560 -3.58 12.43 13.74
CA PHE A 560 -3.99 13.23 12.58
C PHE A 560 -2.80 13.80 11.80
N SER A 561 -1.80 14.34 12.51
CA SER A 561 -0.63 15.00 11.89
C SER A 561 0.27 14.01 11.16
N PHE A 562 0.48 12.81 11.73
CA PHE A 562 1.32 11.77 11.13
C PHE A 562 0.58 10.88 10.12
N SER A 563 -0.76 10.90 10.09
CA SER A 563 -1.55 10.11 9.14
C SER A 563 -1.20 10.40 7.68
N LEU A 564 -0.89 11.66 7.33
CA LEU A 564 -0.53 12.04 5.96
C LEU A 564 0.87 11.51 5.56
N PRO A 565 1.98 11.80 6.29
CA PRO A 565 3.29 11.21 6.01
C PRO A 565 3.27 9.67 5.95
N ILE A 566 2.66 9.01 6.93
CA ILE A 566 2.60 7.54 6.96
C ILE A 566 1.79 7.01 5.77
N GLY A 567 0.67 7.65 5.45
CA GLY A 567 -0.17 7.27 4.32
C GLY A 567 0.56 7.35 2.98
N ILE A 568 1.39 8.37 2.77
CA ILE A 568 2.20 8.51 1.54
C ILE A 568 3.20 7.36 1.41
N ILE A 569 3.99 7.08 2.46
CA ILE A 569 4.94 5.97 2.45
C ILE A 569 4.23 4.62 2.25
N GLN A 570 3.09 4.42 2.90
CA GLN A 570 2.31 3.18 2.78
C GLN A 570 1.69 3.02 1.39
N ALA A 571 1.22 4.09 0.76
CA ALA A 571 0.65 4.07 -0.59
C ALA A 571 1.70 3.72 -1.67
N ILE A 572 2.94 4.18 -1.49
CA ILE A 572 4.05 3.96 -2.45
C ILE A 572 4.76 2.61 -2.20
N THR A 573 5.09 2.30 -0.93
CA THR A 573 5.97 1.16 -0.59
C THR A 573 5.24 -0.06 -0.03
N ASN A 574 3.93 0.04 0.24
CA ASN A 574 3.13 -0.94 0.96
C ASN A 574 3.62 -1.26 2.40
N ASN A 575 4.56 -0.49 2.95
CA ASN A 575 5.03 -0.62 4.34
C ASN A 575 4.40 0.44 5.25
N GLN A 576 3.92 0.02 6.42
CA GLN A 576 3.32 0.92 7.41
C GLN A 576 4.29 1.16 8.57
N ILE A 577 4.45 2.41 8.98
CA ILE A 577 5.28 2.81 10.13
C ILE A 577 4.39 2.99 11.36
N GLY A 578 4.74 2.33 12.46
CA GLY A 578 4.03 2.44 13.74
C GLY A 578 4.31 3.75 14.47
N LEU A 579 3.30 4.33 15.12
CA LEU A 579 3.42 5.55 15.94
C LEU A 579 3.59 5.26 17.44
N ASN A 580 3.33 4.03 17.88
CA ASN A 580 3.20 3.66 19.28
C ASN A 580 4.43 4.08 20.11
N VAL A 581 5.65 3.81 19.61
CA VAL A 581 6.91 4.14 20.30
C VAL A 581 7.08 5.65 20.53
N LEU A 582 6.66 6.49 19.57
CA LEU A 582 6.69 7.95 19.73
C LEU A 582 5.64 8.41 20.75
N THR A 583 4.40 7.91 20.64
CA THR A 583 3.33 8.32 21.55
C THR A 583 3.62 7.88 22.98
N GLU A 584 4.11 6.65 23.18
CA GLU A 584 4.56 6.14 24.47
C GLU A 584 5.68 7.01 25.05
N PHE A 585 6.70 7.35 24.25
CA PHE A 585 7.77 8.24 24.70
C PHE A 585 7.26 9.62 25.13
N ILE A 586 6.41 10.25 24.32
CA ILE A 586 5.82 11.57 24.63
C ILE A 586 5.00 11.50 25.92
N TYR A 587 4.12 10.51 26.09
CA TYR A 587 3.30 10.39 27.30
C TYR A 587 4.09 9.97 28.53
N GLY A 588 5.13 9.16 28.39
CA GLY A 588 6.03 8.78 29.49
C GLY A 588 6.71 9.99 30.15
N TYR A 589 7.09 10.99 29.35
CA TYR A 589 7.63 12.26 29.87
C TYR A 589 6.56 13.23 30.39
N ILE A 590 5.39 13.26 29.75
CA ILE A 590 4.34 14.24 30.05
C ILE A 590 3.48 13.83 31.27
N GLN A 591 3.21 12.53 31.45
CA GLN A 591 2.45 11.96 32.57
C GLN A 591 3.26 10.87 33.28
N PRO A 592 4.41 11.22 33.90
CA PRO A 592 5.32 10.24 34.48
C PRO A 592 4.65 9.40 35.57
N GLY A 593 5.04 8.13 35.65
CA GLY A 593 4.61 7.20 36.68
C GLY A 593 3.18 6.65 36.53
N ARG A 594 2.51 6.87 35.39
CA ARG A 594 1.15 6.35 35.11
C ARG A 594 1.16 5.31 33.97
N PRO A 595 1.61 4.07 34.21
CA PRO A 595 1.76 3.07 33.15
C PRO A 595 0.44 2.64 32.51
N LEU A 596 -0.68 2.65 33.23
CA LEU A 596 -2.01 2.43 32.64
C LEU A 596 -2.42 3.53 31.66
N ALA A 597 -2.11 4.79 31.97
CA ALA A 597 -2.41 5.92 31.10
C ALA A 597 -1.49 5.97 29.87
N LEU A 598 -0.28 5.40 29.99
CA LEU A 598 0.68 5.25 28.90
C LEU A 598 0.21 4.24 27.84
N MET A 599 -0.53 3.21 28.25
CA MET A 599 -1.04 2.16 27.37
C MET A 599 -2.38 2.49 26.70
N MET A 600 -3.04 3.59 27.09
CA MET A 600 -4.40 3.99 26.68
C MET A 600 -4.40 5.09 25.61
#